data_AF-A0A9P4HFL7-F1
#
_entry.id   AF-A0A9P4HFL7-F1
#
_cell.length_a   1.000
_cell.length_b   1.000
_cell.length_c   1.000
_cell.angle_alpha   90.00
_cell.angle_beta   90.00
_cell.angle_gamma   90.00
#
_symmetry.space_group_name_H-M   'P 1'
#
loop_
_entity.id
_entity.type
_entity.pdbx_description
1 polymer ?
#
loop_
_entity_poly.entity_id
_entity_poly.type
_entity_poly.pdbx_seq_one_letter_code
_entity_poly.pdbx_strand_id
1 'polypeptide(L)'
;GLRYIWIHRYCIDQDNEIEKHHQIRKMGRITSQAHFTTVAAAGSDCGYGLPGVSARDRTPQECLPIDQEVLMQFYDTSEKLSASTWASRGWTFQEDCLSRRRLIFTEQEVSFLC
;
A
#
# COMPACT_ATOMS: atom_id res chain seq x y z
N GLY A 1 -5.58 9.74 -16.45
CA GLY A 1 -4.78 8.90 -15.54
C GLY A 1 -3.52 9.62 -15.13
N LEU A 2 -2.73 9.05 -14.22
CA LEU A 2 -1.39 9.55 -13.88
C LEU A 2 -0.36 9.11 -14.95
N ARG A 3 0.73 9.88 -15.12
CA ARG A 3 1.78 9.61 -16.13
C ARG A 3 3.07 9.01 -15.56
N TYR A 4 3.25 9.09 -14.24
CA TYR A 4 4.50 8.73 -13.56
C TYR A 4 4.18 7.93 -12.30
N ILE A 5 5.04 6.98 -11.98
CA ILE A 5 5.06 6.22 -10.72
C ILE A 5 6.50 6.22 -10.21
N TRP A 6 6.68 6.34 -8.89
CA TRP A 6 7.99 6.24 -8.24
C TRP A 6 8.09 4.90 -7.52
N ILE A 7 9.12 4.11 -7.84
CA ILE A 7 9.35 2.79 -7.25
C ILE A 7 10.81 2.73 -6.83
N HIS A 8 11.10 2.62 -5.53
CA HIS A 8 12.45 2.83 -4.99
C HIS A 8 13.50 1.90 -5.61
N ARG A 9 13.12 0.65 -5.93
CA ARG A 9 13.98 -0.34 -6.61
C ARG A 9 14.45 0.07 -8.00
N TYR A 10 13.74 0.98 -8.68
CA TYR A 10 14.03 1.40 -10.06
C TYR A 10 14.35 2.91 -10.18
N CYS A 11 13.88 3.73 -9.25
CA CYS A 11 14.11 5.17 -9.23
C CYS A 11 15.32 5.60 -8.37
N ILE A 12 15.93 4.66 -7.65
CA ILE A 12 17.14 4.88 -6.85
C ILE A 12 18.16 3.82 -7.27
N ASP A 13 19.33 4.29 -7.72
CA ASP A 13 20.52 3.45 -7.91
C ASP A 13 20.90 2.79 -6.57
N GLN A 14 20.96 1.46 -6.55
CA GLN A 14 21.22 0.69 -5.33
C GLN A 14 22.71 0.47 -5.07
N ASP A 15 23.54 0.59 -6.11
CA ASP A 15 24.98 0.31 -6.07
C ASP A 15 25.77 1.61 -5.80
N ASN A 16 25.22 2.77 -6.18
CA ASN A 16 25.76 4.09 -5.86
C ASN A 16 25.25 4.61 -4.51
N GLU A 17 25.94 4.24 -3.42
CA GLU A 17 25.60 4.67 -2.04
C GLU A 17 25.47 6.19 -1.85
N ILE A 18 26.18 7.02 -2.64
CA ILE A 18 26.10 8.49 -2.54
C ILE A 18 24.76 8.99 -3.07
N GLU A 19 24.37 8.58 -4.28
CA GLU A 19 23.10 8.97 -4.90
C GLU A 19 21.91 8.34 -4.15
N LYS A 20 22.07 7.09 -3.68
CA LYS A 20 21.13 6.41 -2.79
C LYS A 20 20.84 7.21 -1.52
N HIS A 21 21.88 7.69 -0.83
CA HIS A 21 21.72 8.60 0.31
C HIS A 21 21.06 9.94 -0.09
N HIS A 22 21.40 10.48 -1.25
CA HIS A 22 20.83 11.74 -1.75
C HIS A 22 19.33 11.61 -2.06
N GLN A 23 18.87 10.48 -2.60
CA GLN A 23 17.46 10.19 -2.87
C GLN A 23 16.69 9.80 -1.61
N ILE A 24 17.28 9.03 -0.69
CA ILE A 24 16.68 8.75 0.63
C ILE A 24 16.42 10.06 1.39
N ARG A 25 17.33 11.04 1.33
CA ARG A 25 17.10 12.38 1.91
C ARG A 25 15.98 13.19 1.24
N LYS A 26 15.52 12.79 0.04
CA LYS A 26 14.38 13.40 -0.67
C LYS A 26 13.06 12.66 -0.43
N MET A 27 13.06 11.47 0.16
CA MET A 27 11.88 10.58 0.26
C MET A 27 10.63 11.28 0.80
N GLY A 28 10.74 12.00 1.91
CA GLY A 28 9.61 12.74 2.48
C GLY A 28 9.03 13.85 1.58
N ARG A 29 9.80 14.39 0.61
CA ARG A 29 9.26 15.29 -0.43
C ARG A 29 8.53 14.53 -1.53
N ILE A 30 9.00 13.31 -1.86
CA ILE A 30 8.38 12.45 -2.87
C ILE A 30 7.02 11.95 -2.38
N THR A 31 6.92 11.47 -1.15
CA THR A 31 5.64 11.00 -0.57
C THR A 31 4.64 12.13 -0.31
N SER A 32 5.08 13.28 0.22
CA SER A 32 4.20 14.44 0.48
C SER A 32 3.73 15.24 -0.75
N GLN A 33 4.33 14.97 -1.92
CA GLN A 33 3.94 15.55 -3.21
C GLN A 33 3.36 14.52 -4.19
N ALA A 34 3.32 13.24 -3.82
CA ALA A 34 2.63 12.21 -4.59
C ALA A 34 1.12 12.48 -4.64
N HIS A 35 0.47 12.17 -5.77
CA HIS A 35 -0.99 12.31 -5.90
C HIS A 35 -1.74 11.29 -5.02
N PHE A 36 -1.16 10.10 -4.84
CA PHE A 36 -1.39 9.16 -3.75
C PHE A 36 -0.18 8.22 -3.66
N THR A 37 -0.03 7.52 -2.54
CA THR A 37 0.92 6.43 -2.36
C THR A 37 0.18 5.09 -2.36
N THR A 38 0.68 4.13 -3.12
CA THR A 38 0.17 2.74 -3.12
C THR A 38 0.80 1.96 -1.98
N VAL A 39 -0.01 1.33 -1.15
CA VAL A 39 0.43 0.54 0.01
C VAL A 39 0.02 -0.91 -0.19
N ALA A 40 1.00 -1.81 -0.26
CA ALA A 40 0.78 -3.25 -0.31
C ALA A 40 0.80 -3.80 1.13
N ALA A 41 -0.37 -3.87 1.78
CA ALA A 41 -0.52 -4.47 3.10
C ALA A 41 -0.70 -6.01 3.04
N ALA A 42 -1.11 -6.52 1.87
CA ALA A 42 -1.14 -7.94 1.53
C ALA A 42 0.27 -8.54 1.30
N GLY A 43 0.45 -9.82 1.65
CA GLY A 43 1.67 -10.58 1.41
C GLY A 43 2.93 -10.20 2.21
N SER A 44 4.01 -10.93 1.93
CA SER A 44 5.33 -10.83 2.59
C SER A 44 6.38 -10.06 1.80
N ASP A 45 6.22 -9.95 0.48
CA ASP A 45 7.28 -9.55 -0.44
C ASP A 45 6.73 -9.04 -1.79
N CYS A 46 7.61 -8.48 -2.62
CA CYS A 46 7.24 -7.89 -3.90
C CYS A 46 6.75 -8.87 -4.97
N GLY A 47 6.93 -10.18 -4.78
CA GLY A 47 6.44 -11.23 -5.67
C GLY A 47 4.97 -11.58 -5.44
N TYR A 48 4.35 -11.18 -4.32
CA TYR A 48 2.94 -11.51 -4.05
C TYR A 48 1.99 -10.90 -5.08
N GLY A 49 2.22 -9.64 -5.47
CA GLY A 49 1.29 -8.83 -6.27
C GLY A 49 0.32 -8.03 -5.39
N LEU A 50 -0.76 -7.52 -6.00
CA LEU A 50 -1.80 -6.74 -5.31
C LEU A 50 -3.16 -7.46 -5.48
N PRO A 51 -3.88 -7.76 -4.38
CA PRO A 51 -5.22 -8.34 -4.46
C PRO A 51 -6.20 -7.49 -5.27
N GLY A 52 -6.92 -8.14 -6.17
CA GLY A 52 -7.83 -7.50 -7.12
C GLY A 52 -7.14 -6.87 -8.34
N VAL A 53 -5.86 -7.18 -8.58
CA VAL A 53 -5.09 -6.65 -9.71
C VAL A 53 -4.47 -7.79 -10.54
N SER A 54 -4.78 -7.79 -11.83
CA SER A 54 -4.33 -8.75 -12.85
C SER A 54 -4.68 -10.22 -12.58
N ALA A 55 -3.90 -10.90 -11.74
CA ALA A 55 -3.93 -12.36 -11.55
C ALA A 55 -3.91 -12.82 -10.08
N ARG A 56 -3.99 -11.87 -9.13
CA ARG A 56 -4.20 -12.16 -7.72
C ARG A 56 -5.57 -11.62 -7.34
N ASP A 57 -6.53 -12.51 -7.11
CA ASP A 57 -7.87 -12.15 -6.63
C ASP A 57 -7.82 -11.61 -5.18
N ARG A 58 -8.93 -11.02 -4.75
CA ARG A 58 -9.18 -10.73 -3.33
C ARG A 58 -9.83 -11.94 -2.66
N THR A 59 -9.54 -12.13 -1.39
CA THR A 59 -10.35 -12.98 -0.51
C THR A 59 -11.79 -12.47 -0.54
N PRO A 60 -12.80 -13.30 -0.87
CA PRO A 60 -14.19 -12.85 -0.92
C PRO A 60 -14.67 -12.35 0.45
N GLN A 61 -15.40 -11.23 0.43
CA GLN A 61 -15.99 -10.64 1.63
C GLN A 61 -17.18 -11.48 2.11
N GLU A 62 -17.15 -11.95 3.36
CA GLU A 62 -18.19 -12.83 3.89
C GLU A 62 -19.54 -12.08 3.98
N CYS A 63 -20.58 -12.68 3.38
CA CYS A 63 -21.94 -12.16 3.34
C CYS A 63 -22.91 -13.26 3.77
N LEU A 64 -23.70 -13.00 4.82
CA LEU A 64 -24.68 -13.93 5.39
C LEU A 64 -26.11 -13.37 5.16
N PRO A 65 -26.91 -13.97 4.25
CA PRO A 65 -28.31 -13.58 4.09
C PRO A 65 -29.14 -14.01 5.32
N ILE A 66 -30.02 -13.12 5.79
CA ILE A 66 -30.95 -13.35 6.88
C ILE A 66 -32.32 -12.80 6.46
N ASP A 67 -33.24 -13.69 6.11
CA ASP A 67 -34.58 -13.40 5.57
C ASP A 67 -34.57 -12.44 4.36
N GLN A 68 -34.74 -11.13 4.58
CA GLN A 68 -34.71 -10.09 3.53
C GLN A 68 -33.47 -9.19 3.59
N GLU A 69 -32.62 -9.37 4.61
CA GLU A 69 -31.41 -8.59 4.88
C GLU A 69 -30.15 -9.39 4.56
N VAL A 70 -29.00 -8.72 4.49
CA VAL A 70 -27.68 -9.35 4.35
C VAL A 70 -26.72 -8.74 5.37
N LEU A 71 -26.22 -9.55 6.30
CA LEU A 71 -25.08 -9.17 7.13
C LEU A 71 -23.80 -9.29 6.30
N MET A 72 -22.98 -8.24 6.32
CA MET A 72 -21.73 -8.15 5.58
C MET A 72 -20.57 -7.98 6.55
N GLN A 73 -19.51 -8.77 6.39
CA GLN A 73 -18.29 -8.65 7.17
C GLN A 73 -17.52 -7.38 6.74
N PHE A 74 -17.12 -6.56 7.71
CA PHE A 74 -16.25 -5.40 7.50
C PHE A 74 -14.87 -5.67 8.11
N TYR A 75 -13.84 -5.06 7.53
CA TYR A 75 -12.46 -5.17 8.00
C TYR A 75 -11.97 -3.81 8.50
N ASP A 76 -11.18 -3.80 9.57
CA ASP A 76 -10.44 -2.61 9.96
C ASP A 76 -9.16 -2.51 9.11
N THR A 77 -9.17 -1.62 8.10
CA THR A 77 -8.00 -1.34 7.26
C THR A 77 -6.77 -0.97 8.09
N SER A 78 -6.95 -0.26 9.22
CA SER A 78 -5.86 0.18 10.10
C SER A 78 -5.27 -0.99 10.89
N GLU A 79 -6.10 -1.92 11.37
CA GLU A 79 -5.64 -3.18 11.98
C GLU A 79 -4.80 -3.97 10.98
N LYS A 80 -5.34 -4.24 9.77
CA LYS A 80 -4.64 -5.00 8.72
C LYS A 80 -3.37 -4.30 8.24
N LEU A 81 -3.37 -2.98 8.16
CA LEU A 81 -2.18 -2.19 7.83
C LEU A 81 -1.10 -2.35 8.91
N SER A 82 -1.46 -2.20 10.19
CA SER A 82 -0.52 -2.28 11.32
C SER A 82 0.13 -3.67 11.47
N ALA A 83 -0.59 -4.73 11.13
CA ALA A 83 -0.10 -6.12 11.14
C ALA A 83 0.71 -6.51 9.88
N SER A 84 0.78 -5.65 8.86
CA SER A 84 1.38 -5.99 7.56
C SER A 84 2.91 -6.03 7.57
N THR A 85 3.50 -6.79 6.64
CA THR A 85 4.95 -6.76 6.38
C THR A 85 5.41 -5.43 5.77
N TRP A 86 4.49 -4.58 5.31
CA TRP A 86 4.80 -3.20 4.93
C TRP A 86 5.06 -2.32 6.16
N ALA A 87 4.26 -2.43 7.23
CA ALA A 87 4.37 -1.59 8.43
C ALA A 87 5.64 -1.84 9.27
N SER A 88 6.28 -3.01 9.15
CA SER A 88 7.51 -3.34 9.87
C SER A 88 8.79 -2.70 9.31
N ARG A 89 8.70 -1.96 8.19
CA ARG A 89 9.85 -1.45 7.43
C ARG A 89 10.10 0.02 7.77
N GLY A 90 11.27 0.36 8.31
CA GLY A 90 11.52 1.71 8.87
C GLY A 90 11.30 2.92 7.94
N TRP A 91 11.26 2.75 6.61
CA TRP A 91 10.93 3.83 5.67
C TRP A 91 9.44 3.98 5.37
N THR A 92 8.61 2.96 5.58
CA THR A 92 7.16 3.04 5.30
C THR A 92 6.42 3.96 6.27
N PHE A 93 7.00 4.27 7.43
CA PHE A 93 6.56 5.38 8.28
C PHE A 93 6.58 6.75 7.55
N GLN A 94 7.55 6.99 6.65
CA GLN A 94 7.58 8.20 5.79
C GLN A 94 6.62 8.09 4.60
N GLU A 95 6.26 6.88 4.19
CA GLU A 95 5.17 6.66 3.23
C GLU A 95 3.81 6.91 3.90
N ASP A 96 3.62 6.51 5.17
CA ASP A 96 2.35 6.67 5.86
C ASP A 96 2.06 8.11 6.29
N CYS A 97 2.93 8.68 7.15
CA CYS A 97 2.65 9.95 7.83
C CYS A 97 2.72 11.19 6.92
N LEU A 98 3.33 11.06 5.73
CA LEU A 98 3.52 12.19 4.81
C LEU A 98 2.64 12.11 3.56
N SER A 99 2.08 10.94 3.24
CA SER A 99 1.20 10.79 2.07
C SER A 99 -0.18 11.34 2.35
N ARG A 100 -0.50 12.45 1.67
CA ARG A 100 -1.84 13.09 1.74
C ARG A 100 -2.97 12.14 1.37
N ARG A 101 -2.68 11.16 0.52
CA ARG A 101 -3.62 10.15 0.01
C ARG A 101 -2.93 8.79 -0.04
N ARG A 102 -3.59 7.75 0.45
CA ARG A 102 -3.09 6.37 0.48
C ARG A 102 -4.11 5.44 -0.17
N LEU A 103 -3.65 4.56 -1.06
CA LEU A 103 -4.44 3.48 -1.65
C LEU A 103 -3.90 2.16 -1.13
N ILE A 104 -4.58 1.58 -0.15
CA ILE A 104 -4.13 0.45 0.65
C ILE A 104 -4.78 -0.83 0.10
N PHE A 105 -3.96 -1.81 -0.27
CA PHE A 105 -4.40 -3.13 -0.73
C PHE A 105 -4.17 -4.14 0.39
N THR A 106 -5.25 -4.64 0.99
CA THR A 106 -5.24 -5.78 1.92
C THR A 106 -5.59 -7.06 1.16
N GLU A 107 -5.63 -8.20 1.85
CA GLU A 107 -6.04 -9.48 1.26
C GLU A 107 -7.53 -9.48 0.85
N GLN A 108 -8.36 -8.61 1.43
CA GLN A 108 -9.82 -8.57 1.28
C GLN A 108 -10.32 -7.33 0.51
N GLU A 109 -9.70 -6.16 0.72
CA GLU A 109 -10.24 -4.87 0.31
C GLU A 109 -9.18 -3.92 -0.29
N VAL A 110 -9.66 -2.86 -0.94
CA VAL A 110 -8.82 -1.76 -1.42
C VAL A 110 -9.38 -0.45 -0.89
N SER A 111 -8.70 0.13 0.09
CA SER A 111 -9.18 1.28 0.86
C SER A 111 -8.44 2.55 0.45
N PHE A 112 -9.19 3.64 0.24
CA PHE A 112 -8.65 4.94 -0.13
C PHE A 112 -8.83 5.93 1.03
N LEU A 113 -7.71 6.37 1.61
CA LEU A 113 -7.67 7.36 2.69
C LEU A 113 -7.12 8.68 2.12
N CYS A 114 -7.73 9.82 2.46
CA CYS A 114 -7.48 11.12 1.83
C CYS A 114 -7.77 12.33 2.74
#